data_AF-A0A9W3A749-F1
#
_entry.id   AF-A0A9W3A749-F1
#
_cell.length_a   1.000
_cell.length_b   1.000
_cell.length_c   1.000
_cell.angle_alpha   90.00
_cell.angle_beta   90.00
_cell.angle_gamma   90.00
#
_symmetry.space_group_name_H-M   'P 1'
#
loop_
_entity.id
_entity.type
_entity.pdbx_description
1 polymer ?
#
loop_
_entity_poly.entity_id
_entity_poly.type
_entity_poly.pdbx_seq_one_letter_code
_entity_poly.pdbx_strand_id
1 'polypeptide(L)'
;MASPIMKQLDQLLIKELKQELRYRGLKLGGSKETLTARLRKALIEEEEDPDSYQFEVGPDITELLGKMQEKMDTLDIGIRTMQDKIDTLDSGIRTELVSVNQKITTMEVTMNQRVDVVEKDIEELKVQVREGLSKAPVSNTGSMLPEGLVKMNTG
;
A
#
# COMPACT_ATOMS: atom_id res chain seq x y z
N MET A 1 9.46 36.46 15.47
CA MET A 1 9.47 37.15 14.16
C MET A 1 10.79 37.90 14.07
N ALA A 2 11.63 37.64 13.07
CA ALA A 2 12.80 38.50 12.85
C ALA A 2 12.29 39.89 12.45
N SER A 3 12.81 40.96 13.05
CA SER A 3 12.46 42.33 12.68
C SER A 3 12.88 42.61 11.23
N PRO A 4 12.10 43.38 10.44
CA PRO A 4 12.50 43.78 9.09
C PRO A 4 13.84 44.52 9.11
N ILE A 5 14.68 44.26 8.11
CA ILE A 5 15.95 44.98 7.95
C ILE A 5 15.66 46.25 7.16
N MET A 6 15.88 47.41 7.77
CA MET A 6 15.78 48.69 7.09
C MET A 6 17.04 48.96 6.27
N LYS A 7 16.88 49.33 5.00
CA LYS A 7 18.00 49.69 4.12
C LYS A 7 17.73 50.99 3.38
N GLN A 8 18.80 51.71 3.06
CA GLN A 8 18.75 52.83 2.13
C GLN A 8 18.85 52.36 0.67
N LEU A 9 18.50 53.25 -0.26
CA LEU A 9 18.41 52.96 -1.69
C LEU A 9 19.70 52.37 -2.31
N ASP A 10 20.86 52.86 -1.89
CA ASP A 10 22.19 52.43 -2.37
C ASP A 10 22.59 51.03 -1.85
N GLN A 11 22.10 50.69 -0.66
CA GLN A 11 22.29 49.41 0.02
C GLN A 11 21.40 48.28 -0.52
N LEU A 12 20.36 48.61 -1.29
CA LEU A 12 19.48 47.60 -1.87
C LEU A 12 20.22 46.70 -2.87
N LEU A 13 19.98 45.40 -2.73
CA LEU A 13 20.42 44.39 -3.70
C LEU A 13 19.50 44.39 -4.92
N ILE A 14 19.97 43.84 -6.05
CA ILE A 14 19.17 43.77 -7.29
C ILE A 14 17.81 43.08 -7.07
N LYS A 15 17.77 42.02 -6.26
CA LYS A 15 16.52 41.32 -5.93
C LYS A 15 15.53 42.22 -5.18
N GLU A 16 16.04 43.04 -4.27
CA GLU A 16 15.26 43.95 -3.41
C GLU A 16 14.76 45.14 -4.25
N LEU A 17 15.62 45.71 -5.10
CA LEU A 17 15.22 46.72 -6.09
C LEU A 17 14.10 46.21 -7.00
N LYS A 18 14.20 44.97 -7.50
CA LYS A 18 13.15 44.37 -8.34
C LYS A 18 11.86 44.13 -7.57
N GLN A 19 11.94 43.78 -6.29
CA GLN A 19 10.78 43.62 -5.41
C GLN A 19 10.06 44.96 -5.22
N GLU A 20 10.77 46.02 -4.85
CA GLU A 20 10.20 47.36 -4.68
C GLU A 20 9.59 47.93 -5.96
N LEU A 21 10.27 47.75 -7.09
CA LEU A 21 9.75 48.15 -8.39
C LEU A 21 8.50 47.33 -8.77
N ARG A 22 8.43 46.04 -8.40
CA ARG A 22 7.25 45.20 -8.64
C ARG A 22 6.05 45.68 -7.84
N TYR A 23 6.24 46.01 -6.56
CA TYR A 23 5.16 46.56 -5.72
C TYR A 23 4.61 47.87 -6.27
N ARG A 24 5.44 48.68 -6.94
CA ARG A 24 5.05 49.92 -7.61
C ARG A 24 4.55 49.74 -9.06
N GLY A 25 4.47 48.51 -9.56
CA GLY A 25 4.05 48.24 -10.95
C GLY A 25 5.04 48.75 -12.02
N LEU A 26 6.31 48.93 -11.66
CA LEU A 26 7.36 49.47 -12.53
C LEU A 26 8.15 48.37 -13.25
N LYS A 27 8.82 48.74 -14.35
CA LYS A 27 9.61 47.82 -15.16
C LYS A 27 10.81 47.24 -14.37
N LEU A 28 11.01 45.93 -14.44
CA LEU A 28 12.04 45.19 -13.67
C LEU A 28 13.36 44.91 -14.44
N GLY A 29 13.44 45.35 -15.70
CA GLY A 29 14.61 45.12 -16.56
C GLY A 29 15.67 46.24 -16.46
N GLY A 30 16.94 45.87 -16.63
CA GLY A 30 18.09 46.76 -16.66
C GLY A 30 19.20 46.38 -15.69
N SER A 31 20.26 47.20 -15.66
CA SER A 31 21.35 47.10 -14.67
C SER A 31 20.89 47.56 -13.27
N LYS A 32 21.70 47.33 -12.23
CA LYS A 32 21.41 47.83 -10.88
C LYS A 32 21.16 49.34 -10.90
N GLU A 33 22.01 50.09 -11.59
CA GLU A 33 21.92 51.55 -11.73
C GLU A 33 20.61 51.96 -12.40
N THR A 34 20.18 51.22 -13.42
CA THR A 34 18.91 51.46 -14.10
C THR A 34 17.71 51.27 -13.17
N LEU A 35 17.75 50.22 -12.35
CA LEU A 35 16.69 49.93 -11.38
C LEU A 35 16.69 50.96 -10.24
N THR A 36 17.87 51.31 -9.71
CA THR A 36 18.05 52.33 -8.68
C THR A 36 17.59 53.71 -9.17
N ALA A 37 17.96 54.13 -10.38
CA ALA A 37 17.51 55.40 -10.95
C ALA A 37 15.99 55.45 -11.14
N ARG A 38 15.39 54.32 -11.55
CA ARG A 38 13.93 54.20 -11.69
C ARG A 38 13.23 54.30 -10.33
N LEU A 39 13.75 53.63 -9.30
CA LEU A 39 13.19 53.69 -7.95
C LEU A 39 13.39 55.07 -7.33
N ARG A 40 14.56 55.71 -7.53
CA ARG A 40 14.81 57.10 -7.14
C ARG A 40 13.78 58.06 -7.74
N LYS A 41 13.49 57.92 -9.04
CA LYS A 41 12.50 58.75 -9.71
C LYS A 41 11.09 58.55 -9.11
N ALA A 42 10.71 57.31 -8.85
CA ALA A 42 9.42 56.99 -8.24
C ALA A 42 9.28 57.61 -6.84
N LEU A 43 10.31 57.56 -6.00
CA LEU A 43 10.30 58.22 -4.69
C LEU A 43 10.10 59.73 -4.80
N ILE A 44 10.81 60.39 -5.72
CA ILE A 44 10.65 61.84 -5.95
C ILE A 44 9.22 62.17 -6.41
N GLU A 45 8.62 61.34 -7.26
CA GLU A 45 7.22 61.47 -7.69
C GLU A 45 6.23 61.21 -6.55
N GLU A 46 6.61 60.39 -5.57
CA GLU A 46 5.88 60.12 -4.32
C GLU A 46 6.12 61.21 -3.25
N GLU A 47 6.87 62.29 -3.57
CA GLU A 47 7.29 63.35 -2.64
C GLU A 47 8.18 62.87 -1.48
N GLU A 48 8.82 61.71 -1.63
CA GLU A 48 9.75 61.11 -0.68
C GLU A 48 11.21 61.46 -1.04
N ASP A 49 12.06 61.69 -0.04
CA ASP A 49 13.49 61.94 -0.24
C ASP A 49 14.26 60.63 -0.42
N PRO A 50 14.85 60.36 -1.61
CA PRO A 50 15.55 59.11 -1.88
C PRO A 50 16.79 58.86 -1.01
N ASP A 51 17.38 59.90 -0.44
CA ASP A 51 18.59 59.80 0.38
C ASP A 51 18.29 59.54 1.87
N SER A 52 17.06 59.81 2.33
CA SER A 52 16.62 59.51 3.70
C SER A 52 15.56 58.40 3.81
N TYR A 53 14.89 58.02 2.72
CA TYR A 53 13.89 56.95 2.71
C TYR A 53 14.49 55.60 3.12
N GLN A 54 13.77 54.86 3.99
CA GLN A 54 14.16 53.53 4.46
C GLN A 54 13.21 52.46 3.91
N PHE A 55 13.77 51.49 3.20
CA PHE A 55 13.05 50.35 2.66
C PHE A 55 13.00 49.21 3.67
N GLU A 56 11.82 48.63 3.86
CA GLU A 56 11.64 47.39 4.60
C GLU A 56 12.04 46.20 3.74
N VAL A 57 13.23 45.65 3.99
CA VAL A 57 13.69 44.45 3.28
C VAL A 57 13.15 43.21 3.99
N GLY A 58 12.07 42.68 3.44
CA GLY A 58 11.47 41.41 3.84
C GLY A 58 11.63 40.31 2.77
N PRO A 59 11.38 39.04 3.12
CA PRO A 59 11.30 37.97 2.13
C PRO A 59 10.21 38.27 1.09
N ASP A 60 10.50 38.02 -0.19
CA ASP A 60 9.51 38.15 -1.27
C ASP A 60 8.42 37.08 -1.10
N ILE A 61 7.29 37.50 -0.52
CA ILE A 61 6.14 36.61 -0.26
C ILE A 61 5.62 36.00 -1.56
N THR A 62 5.70 36.72 -2.69
CA THR A 62 5.22 36.20 -3.98
C THR A 62 6.10 35.05 -4.47
N GLU A 63 7.42 35.22 -4.35
CA GLU A 63 8.38 34.15 -4.67
C GLU A 63 8.21 32.95 -3.72
N LEU A 64 8.00 33.21 -2.43
CA LEU A 64 7.78 32.16 -1.44
C LEU A 64 6.50 31.36 -1.73
N LEU A 65 5.39 32.05 -2.05
CA LEU A 65 4.13 31.41 -2.44
C LEU A 65 4.28 30.60 -3.73
N GLY A 66 5.04 31.10 -4.71
CA GLY A 66 5.37 30.35 -5.92
C GLY A 66 6.10 29.03 -5.61
N LYS A 67 7.15 29.08 -4.77
CA LYS A 67 7.87 27.87 -4.34
C LYS A 67 7.00 26.91 -3.54
N MET A 68 6.09 27.43 -2.73
CA MET A 68 5.11 26.60 -2.00
C MET A 68 4.15 25.92 -2.97
N GLN A 69 3.67 26.62 -4.00
CA GLN A 69 2.81 26.05 -5.03
C GLN A 69 3.54 24.93 -5.79
N GLU A 70 4.78 25.15 -6.25
CA GLU A 70 5.59 24.13 -6.92
C GLU A 70 5.80 22.87 -6.07
N LYS A 71 6.08 23.06 -4.77
CA LYS A 71 6.19 21.95 -3.82
C LYS A 71 4.86 21.22 -3.62
N MET A 72 3.74 21.94 -3.60
CA MET A 72 2.41 21.37 -3.45
C MET A 72 2.01 20.55 -4.67
N ASP A 73 2.30 21.04 -5.88
CA ASP A 73 2.09 20.31 -7.14
C ASP A 73 2.94 19.04 -7.18
N THR A 74 4.18 19.11 -6.70
CA THR A 74 5.06 17.93 -6.60
C THR A 74 4.48 16.89 -5.63
N LEU A 75 3.99 17.32 -4.47
CA LEU A 75 3.36 16.43 -3.49
C LEU A 75 2.08 15.79 -4.05
N ASP A 76 1.25 16.58 -4.75
CA ASP A 76 0.02 16.12 -5.39
C ASP A 76 0.28 15.04 -6.45
N ILE A 77 1.31 15.21 -7.30
CA ILE A 77 1.77 14.17 -8.24
C ILE A 77 2.21 12.90 -7.50
N GLY A 78 2.96 13.06 -6.39
CA GLY A 78 3.41 11.95 -5.56
C GLY A 78 2.24 11.16 -4.96
N ILE A 79 1.23 11.86 -4.44
CA ILE A 79 0.01 11.28 -3.87
C ILE A 79 -0.74 10.47 -4.93
N ARG A 80 -0.96 11.04 -6.13
CA ARG A 80 -1.61 10.32 -7.24
C ARG A 80 -0.87 9.05 -7.62
N THR A 81 0.45 9.12 -7.73
CA THR A 81 1.29 7.96 -8.06
C THR A 81 1.18 6.85 -7.01
N MET A 82 1.09 7.21 -5.73
CA MET A 82 0.88 6.21 -4.68
C MET A 82 -0.53 5.62 -4.72
N GLN A 83 -1.53 6.43 -5.05
CA GLN A 83 -2.91 5.98 -5.21
C GLN A 83 -3.00 4.92 -6.32
N ASP A 84 -2.40 5.17 -7.49
CA ASP A 84 -2.39 4.22 -8.61
C ASP A 84 -1.72 2.88 -8.22
N LYS A 85 -0.65 2.93 -7.42
CA LYS A 85 0.02 1.73 -6.90
C LYS A 85 -0.87 0.96 -5.93
N ILE A 86 -1.60 1.65 -5.06
CA ILE A 86 -2.56 1.04 -4.13
C ILE A 86 -3.67 0.35 -4.91
N ASP A 87 -4.24 0.99 -5.93
CA ASP A 87 -5.31 0.41 -6.75
C ASP A 87 -4.83 -0.82 -7.54
N THR A 88 -3.59 -0.77 -8.04
CA THR A 88 -2.95 -1.92 -8.69
C THR A 88 -2.75 -3.10 -7.72
N LEU A 89 -2.31 -2.81 -6.49
CA LEU A 89 -2.15 -3.85 -5.46
C LEU A 89 -3.50 -4.44 -5.02
N ASP A 90 -4.52 -3.60 -4.81
CA ASP A 90 -5.87 -4.05 -4.40
C ASP A 90 -6.49 -4.96 -5.46
N SER A 91 -6.41 -4.57 -6.74
CA SER A 91 -6.91 -5.40 -7.84
C SER A 91 -6.14 -6.73 -8.00
N GLY A 92 -4.81 -6.70 -7.81
CA GLY A 92 -3.98 -7.91 -7.79
C GLY A 92 -4.39 -8.88 -6.69
N ILE A 93 -4.47 -8.40 -5.45
CA ILE A 93 -4.86 -9.20 -4.28
C ILE A 93 -6.27 -9.79 -4.45
N ARG A 94 -7.24 -9.00 -4.94
CA ARG A 94 -8.60 -9.49 -5.22
C ARG A 94 -8.60 -10.64 -6.22
N THR A 95 -7.80 -10.52 -7.29
CA THR A 95 -7.70 -11.54 -8.33
C THR A 95 -7.11 -12.84 -7.79
N GLU A 96 -6.03 -12.75 -7.00
CA GLU A 96 -5.41 -13.91 -6.37
C GLU A 96 -6.35 -14.59 -5.38
N LEU A 97 -7.08 -13.81 -4.56
CA LEU A 97 -8.04 -14.33 -3.59
C LEU A 97 -9.17 -15.12 -4.27
N VAL A 98 -9.73 -14.58 -5.36
CA VAL A 98 -10.77 -15.27 -6.14
C VAL A 98 -10.23 -16.59 -6.71
N SER A 99 -9.00 -16.59 -7.24
CA SER A 99 -8.35 -17.79 -7.79
C SER A 99 -8.13 -18.86 -6.72
N VAL A 100 -7.62 -18.48 -5.54
CA VAL A 100 -7.44 -19.41 -4.41
C VAL A 100 -8.78 -19.96 -3.94
N ASN A 101 -9.81 -19.13 -3.81
CA ASN A 101 -11.13 -19.57 -3.38
C ASN A 101 -11.75 -20.58 -4.36
N GLN A 102 -11.58 -20.37 -5.66
CA GLN A 102 -12.04 -21.31 -6.69
C GLN A 102 -11.28 -22.65 -6.60
N LYS A 103 -9.96 -22.62 -6.35
CA LYS A 103 -9.17 -23.84 -6.14
C LYS A 103 -9.63 -24.62 -4.91
N ILE A 104 -9.89 -23.94 -3.79
CA ILE A 104 -10.42 -24.55 -2.57
C ILE A 104 -11.77 -25.21 -2.86
N THR A 105 -12.70 -24.48 -3.49
CA THR A 105 -14.03 -25.01 -3.85
C THR A 105 -13.92 -26.26 -4.73
N THR A 106 -13.01 -26.25 -5.71
CA THR A 106 -12.78 -27.40 -6.59
C THR A 106 -12.21 -28.60 -5.83
N MET A 107 -11.27 -28.35 -4.92
CA MET A 107 -10.69 -29.38 -4.06
C MET A 107 -11.75 -30.00 -3.14
N GLU A 108 -12.60 -29.18 -2.51
CA GLU A 108 -13.68 -29.66 -1.64
C GLU A 108 -14.65 -30.57 -2.40
N VAL A 109 -15.12 -30.17 -3.58
CA VAL A 109 -16.00 -31.00 -4.42
C VAL A 109 -15.33 -32.33 -4.78
N THR A 110 -14.06 -32.28 -5.20
CA THR A 110 -13.31 -33.49 -5.59
C THR A 110 -13.09 -34.42 -4.40
N MET A 111 -12.80 -33.87 -3.22
CA MET A 111 -12.61 -34.67 -2.01
C MET A 111 -13.91 -35.32 -1.56
N ASN A 112 -15.02 -34.59 -1.56
CA ASN A 112 -16.32 -35.15 -1.20
C ASN A 112 -16.70 -36.31 -2.14
N GLN A 113 -16.52 -36.15 -3.45
CA GLN A 113 -16.75 -37.23 -4.42
C GLN A 113 -15.88 -38.47 -4.15
N ARG A 114 -14.61 -38.27 -3.77
CA ARG A 114 -13.71 -39.38 -3.43
C ARG A 114 -14.11 -40.06 -2.12
N VAL A 115 -14.60 -39.30 -1.14
CA VAL A 115 -15.14 -39.84 0.12
C VAL A 115 -16.37 -40.70 -0.18
N ASP A 116 -17.32 -40.21 -0.99
CA ASP A 116 -18.52 -40.96 -1.40
C ASP A 116 -18.16 -42.31 -2.06
N VAL A 117 -17.16 -42.31 -2.95
CA VAL A 117 -16.68 -43.55 -3.60
C VAL A 117 -16.09 -44.51 -2.57
N VAL A 118 -15.24 -44.03 -1.66
CA VAL A 118 -14.64 -44.88 -0.62
C VAL A 118 -15.70 -45.44 0.32
N GLU A 119 -16.70 -44.65 0.71
CA GLU A 119 -17.82 -45.11 1.53
C GLU A 119 -18.60 -46.24 0.83
N LYS A 120 -18.87 -46.08 -0.46
CA LYS A 120 -19.51 -47.12 -1.27
C LYS A 120 -18.67 -48.39 -1.33
N ASP A 121 -17.37 -48.28 -1.63
CA ASP A 121 -16.46 -49.43 -1.70
C ASP A 121 -16.39 -50.19 -0.37
N ILE A 122 -16.41 -49.46 0.76
CA ILE A 122 -16.45 -50.05 2.10
C ILE A 122 -17.74 -50.84 2.33
N GLU A 123 -18.91 -50.31 1.93
CA GLU A 123 -20.18 -51.02 2.06
C GLU A 123 -20.23 -52.27 1.18
N GLU A 124 -19.72 -52.21 -0.05
CA GLU A 124 -19.61 -53.37 -0.93
C GLU A 124 -18.71 -54.46 -0.32
N LEU A 125 -17.56 -54.09 0.23
CA LEU A 125 -16.66 -55.04 0.91
C LEU A 125 -17.31 -55.68 2.14
N LYS A 126 -18.06 -54.92 2.95
CA LYS A 126 -18.80 -55.47 4.10
C LYS A 126 -19.81 -56.54 3.68
N VAL A 127 -20.53 -56.32 2.57
CA VAL A 127 -21.47 -57.30 2.01
C VAL A 127 -20.73 -58.57 1.58
N GLN A 128 -19.65 -58.42 0.80
CA GLN A 128 -18.85 -59.56 0.33
C GLN A 128 -18.30 -60.41 1.49
N VAL A 129 -17.79 -59.77 2.56
CA VAL A 129 -17.31 -60.46 3.76
C VAL A 129 -18.43 -61.22 4.47
N ARG A 130 -19.61 -60.61 4.64
CA ARG A 130 -20.78 -61.25 5.27
C ARG A 130 -21.21 -62.50 4.50
N GLU A 131 -21.30 -62.41 3.17
CA GLU A 131 -21.66 -63.53 2.31
C GLU A 131 -20.61 -64.65 2.35
N GLY A 132 -19.32 -64.31 2.37
CA GLY A 132 -18.22 -65.27 2.48
C GLY A 132 -18.29 -66.08 3.78
N LEU A 133 -18.52 -65.42 4.92
CA LEU A 133 -18.67 -66.08 6.22
C LEU A 133 -19.91 -66.98 6.29
N SER A 134 -21.03 -66.58 5.66
CA SER A 134 -22.24 -67.40 5.62
C SER A 134 -22.08 -68.70 4.84
N LYS A 135 -21.12 -68.76 3.90
CA LYS A 135 -20.85 -69.94 3.06
C LYS A 135 -19.77 -70.85 3.64
N ALA A 136 -19.14 -70.47 4.76
CA ALA A 136 -18.09 -71.28 5.40
C ALA A 136 -18.68 -72.52 6.10
N PRO A 137 -18.11 -73.73 5.93
CA PRO A 137 -18.61 -74.93 6.60
C PRO A 137 -18.40 -74.84 8.11
N VAL A 138 -19.48 -75.01 8.88
CA VAL A 138 -19.42 -75.09 10.35
C VAL A 138 -18.78 -76.42 10.73
N SER A 139 -17.50 -76.40 11.08
CA SER A 139 -16.84 -77.57 11.66
C SER A 139 -17.43 -77.82 13.05
N ASN A 140 -18.41 -78.72 13.14
CA ASN A 140 -18.93 -79.20 14.41
C ASN A 140 -17.89 -80.14 15.05
N THR A 141 -16.89 -79.59 15.73
CA THR A 141 -16.04 -80.40 16.62
C THR A 141 -16.81 -80.68 17.89
N GLY A 142 -17.68 -81.68 17.83
CA GLY A 142 -18.31 -82.29 18.99
C GLY A 142 -17.24 -82.70 20.00
N SER A 143 -17.40 -82.20 21.23
CA SER A 143 -16.63 -82.57 22.43
C SER A 143 -16.48 -84.09 22.55
N MET A 144 -15.31 -84.64 22.21
CA MET A 144 -14.89 -85.96 22.67
C MET A 144 -14.02 -85.79 23.90
N LEU A 145 -14.63 -85.94 25.08
CA LEU A 145 -13.90 -86.27 26.31
C LEU A 145 -13.29 -87.67 26.13
N PRO A 146 -12.01 -87.91 26.46
CA PRO A 146 -11.43 -89.25 26.36
C PRO A 146 -11.90 -90.10 27.54
N GLU A 147 -12.85 -91.00 27.29
CA GLU A 147 -13.19 -92.08 28.22
C GLU A 147 -12.17 -93.23 28.10
N GLY A 148 -11.65 -93.70 29.25
CA GLY A 148 -11.17 -95.07 29.38
C GLY A 148 -9.67 -95.28 29.59
N LEU A 149 -9.14 -94.88 30.75
CA LEU A 149 -8.06 -95.64 31.39
C LEU A 149 -8.67 -96.91 32.03
N VAL A 150 -8.83 -97.98 31.24
CA VAL A 150 -9.15 -99.32 31.79
C VAL A 150 -7.93 -100.21 31.67
N LYS A 151 -7.41 -100.58 32.83
CA LYS A 151 -6.35 -101.56 33.09
C LYS A 151 -6.77 -102.97 32.63
N MET A 152 -5.82 -103.78 32.15
CA MET A 152 -5.68 -105.24 32.37
C MET A 152 -4.44 -105.70 31.57
N ASN A 153 -3.28 -105.95 32.19
CA ASN A 153 -2.89 -107.09 33.04
C ASN A 153 -2.92 -108.43 32.30
N THR A 154 -1.77 -109.12 32.25
CA THR A 154 -1.52 -110.55 32.60
C THR A 154 -0.43 -111.15 31.72
N GLY A 155 0.60 -111.71 32.36
CA GLY A 155 1.62 -112.57 31.74
C GLY A 155 2.95 -112.46 32.44
#